data_AF-A0AAV0WP15-F1
#
_entry.id   AF-A0AAV0WP15-F1
#
_cell.length_a   1.000
_cell.length_b   1.000
_cell.length_c   1.000
_cell.angle_alpha   90.00
_cell.angle_beta   90.00
_cell.angle_gamma   90.00
#
_symmetry.space_group_name_H-M   'P 1'
#
loop_
_entity.id
_entity.type
_entity.pdbx_description
1 polymer ?
#
loop_
_entity_poly.entity_id
_entity_poly.type
_entity_poly.pdbx_seq_one_letter_code
_entity_poly.pdbx_strand_id
1 'polypeptide(L)'
;MAITNYSVEDMHFPKSFDLLPCPNVIGKMKLLLAKIKLLYKSKLKKQPQELFDRKTMEAQALPEYTEVRKIIKKVETDVPEFLSRLESSVVADGEINVAPVKGSPIQKMVSSWWRKSTCSLAVLVLWFSKHRSGVISNMLMSEWLVRKQQEDKTVGTVAKHKTGDKEPSLIVLSADLAALLERYYRIRFRVRTTRKEFFITNTCGRVVKIYDDVNKIYKLQDTKSQLSACVFRRMIESESRGHDSTTCAGVAKALQHDPETALRYYQVPDTNEAIRRQAHIDVVDHTKLLKDMVAEELDTLFPLEPYANLNDLDAIREKLEDSNAKAMYPKANITDAYLNQIRENFNKQVAGERVNILVEILMADYTRDNISKQAIIDAAKRKKLHYFLKHDADKICRKVMNRF
;
A
#
# COMPACT_ATOMS: atom_id res chain seq x y z
N MET A 1 8.03 -24.10 -20.43
CA MET A 1 8.45 -25.32 -21.15
C MET A 1 8.28 -26.48 -20.17
N ALA A 2 7.32 -27.38 -20.39
CA ALA A 2 7.12 -28.54 -19.53
C ALA A 2 8.32 -29.49 -19.72
N ILE A 3 9.03 -29.82 -18.65
CA ILE A 3 9.98 -30.93 -18.68
C ILE A 3 9.11 -32.18 -18.84
N THR A 4 9.07 -32.74 -20.05
CA THR A 4 8.53 -34.06 -20.29
C THR A 4 9.36 -35.03 -19.46
N ASN A 5 8.77 -35.57 -18.40
CA ASN A 5 9.37 -36.66 -17.63
C ASN A 5 9.44 -37.88 -18.55
N TYR A 6 10.56 -38.04 -19.26
CA TYR A 6 10.89 -39.31 -19.88
C TYR A 6 11.17 -40.30 -18.75
N SER A 7 10.27 -41.28 -18.54
CA SER A 7 10.55 -42.42 -17.69
C SER A 7 11.54 -43.32 -18.43
N VAL A 8 12.83 -43.10 -18.19
CA VAL A 8 13.86 -44.06 -18.58
C VAL A 8 13.89 -45.12 -17.49
N GLU A 9 13.45 -46.34 -17.81
CA GLU A 9 13.73 -47.48 -16.93
C GLU A 9 15.24 -47.73 -16.95
N ASP A 10 15.90 -47.42 -15.84
CA ASP A 10 17.29 -47.79 -15.64
C ASP A 10 17.36 -49.31 -15.41
N MET A 11 17.79 -50.02 -16.45
CA MET A 11 18.02 -51.47 -16.45
C MET A 11 18.99 -51.93 -15.35
N HIS A 12 19.82 -51.02 -14.83
CA HIS A 12 20.83 -51.30 -13.79
C HIS A 12 20.35 -50.96 -12.38
N PHE A 13 19.10 -50.48 -12.22
CA PHE A 13 18.57 -50.15 -10.91
C PHE A 13 18.53 -51.41 -10.02
N PRO A 14 19.05 -51.38 -8.78
CA PRO A 14 19.09 -52.57 -7.93
C PRO A 14 17.69 -53.13 -7.68
N LYS A 15 17.46 -54.38 -8.10
CA LYS A 15 16.21 -55.11 -7.91
C LYS A 15 16.32 -56.06 -6.71
N SER A 16 15.20 -56.31 -6.07
CA SER A 16 15.02 -57.39 -5.09
C SER A 16 14.90 -58.74 -5.82
N PHE A 17 14.84 -59.83 -5.06
CA PHE A 17 14.68 -61.18 -5.58
C PHE A 17 13.46 -61.32 -6.51
N ASP A 18 12.38 -60.58 -6.23
CA ASP A 18 11.14 -60.57 -7.02
C ASP A 18 11.21 -59.63 -8.25
N LEU A 19 12.42 -59.23 -8.66
CA LEU A 19 12.68 -58.29 -9.77
C LEU A 19 12.05 -56.89 -9.59
N LEU A 20 11.47 -56.60 -8.43
CA LEU A 20 10.96 -55.28 -8.06
C LEU A 20 12.09 -54.36 -7.58
N PRO A 21 12.02 -53.04 -7.80
CA PRO A 21 13.01 -52.10 -7.28
C PRO A 21 13.27 -52.29 -5.78
N CYS A 22 14.53 -52.39 -5.38
CA CYS A 22 14.91 -52.71 -4.00
C CYS A 22 14.34 -51.67 -3.01
N PRO A 23 13.47 -52.05 -2.05
CA PRO A 23 12.84 -51.12 -1.12
C PRO A 23 13.85 -50.31 -0.29
N ASN A 24 14.98 -50.91 0.07
CA ASN A 24 16.05 -50.25 0.81
C ASN A 24 16.72 -49.13 -0.01
N VAL A 25 16.89 -49.33 -1.32
CA VAL A 25 17.47 -48.32 -2.22
C VAL A 25 16.47 -47.20 -2.45
N ILE A 26 15.18 -47.52 -2.67
CA ILE A 26 14.11 -46.51 -2.74
C ILE A 26 14.03 -45.69 -1.45
N GLY A 27 14.10 -46.34 -0.29
CA GLY A 27 14.12 -45.68 1.01
C GLY A 27 15.28 -44.70 1.16
N LYS A 28 16.49 -45.12 0.77
CA LYS A 28 17.69 -44.26 0.76
C LYS A 28 17.53 -43.06 -0.19
N MET A 29 16.98 -43.26 -1.38
CA MET A 29 16.72 -42.17 -2.33
C MET A 29 15.67 -41.18 -1.81
N LYS A 30 14.57 -41.66 -1.23
CA LYS A 30 13.55 -40.81 -0.59
C LYS A 30 14.15 -40.01 0.57
N LEU A 31 15.01 -40.63 1.37
CA LEU A 31 15.73 -39.96 2.46
C LEU A 31 16.69 -38.89 1.94
N LEU A 32 17.45 -39.19 0.89
CA LEU A 32 18.36 -38.25 0.24
C LEU A 32 17.59 -37.06 -0.34
N LEU A 33 16.46 -37.31 -1.04
CA LEU A 33 15.58 -36.27 -1.55
C LEU A 33 15.03 -35.39 -0.43
N ALA A 34 14.63 -35.98 0.70
CA ALA A 34 14.17 -35.22 1.87
C ALA A 34 15.29 -34.36 2.47
N LYS A 35 16.51 -34.90 2.57
CA LYS A 35 17.71 -34.16 3.03
C LYS A 35 18.07 -33.01 2.09
N ILE A 36 18.08 -33.24 0.78
CA ILE A 36 18.30 -32.21 -0.24
C ILE A 36 17.20 -31.15 -0.16
N LYS A 37 15.94 -31.54 -0.07
CA LYS A 37 14.81 -30.60 0.10
C LYS A 37 14.96 -29.75 1.37
N LEU A 38 15.48 -30.30 2.47
CA LEU A 38 15.77 -29.56 3.70
C LEU A 38 16.96 -28.60 3.54
N LEU A 39 18.08 -29.09 2.98
CA LEU A 39 19.33 -28.33 2.78
C LEU A 39 19.17 -27.17 1.80
N TYR A 40 18.36 -27.35 0.76
CA TYR A 40 18.17 -26.35 -0.29
C TYR A 40 16.85 -25.57 -0.19
N LYS A 41 15.98 -25.87 0.79
CA LYS A 41 14.69 -25.17 1.02
C LYS A 41 14.83 -23.65 1.10
N SER A 42 15.96 -23.19 1.65
CA SER A 42 16.29 -21.79 1.89
C SER A 42 17.39 -21.25 0.97
N LYS A 43 18.11 -22.10 0.22
CA LYS A 43 19.21 -21.71 -0.67
C LYS A 43 18.83 -21.62 -2.15
N LEU A 44 17.73 -22.25 -2.56
CA LEU A 44 17.13 -21.92 -3.85
C LEU A 44 16.52 -20.54 -3.69
N LYS A 45 17.11 -19.51 -4.32
CA LYS A 45 16.38 -18.26 -4.63
C LYS A 45 15.03 -18.72 -5.15
N LYS A 46 13.94 -18.49 -4.41
CA LYS A 46 12.58 -18.66 -4.95
C LYS A 46 12.61 -17.92 -6.27
N GLN A 47 12.52 -18.66 -7.37
CA GLN A 47 12.81 -18.10 -8.68
C GLN A 47 11.90 -16.88 -8.87
N PRO A 48 12.45 -15.72 -9.32
CA PRO A 48 11.65 -14.55 -9.65
C PRO A 48 10.47 -14.92 -10.57
N GLN A 49 10.64 -15.92 -11.44
CA GLN A 49 9.62 -16.37 -12.37
C GLN A 49 8.40 -17.01 -11.71
N GLU A 50 8.55 -17.95 -10.76
CA GLU A 50 7.38 -18.55 -10.09
C GLU A 50 6.57 -17.51 -9.30
N LEU A 51 7.26 -16.56 -8.66
CA LEU A 51 6.61 -15.46 -7.96
C LEU A 51 5.90 -14.53 -8.95
N PHE A 52 6.54 -14.24 -10.09
CA PHE A 52 6.00 -13.40 -11.15
C PHE A 52 4.78 -14.05 -11.80
N ASP A 53 4.87 -15.29 -12.27
CA ASP A 53 3.77 -16.04 -12.87
C ASP A 53 2.58 -16.11 -11.91
N ARG A 54 2.84 -16.44 -10.64
CA ARG A 54 1.80 -16.43 -9.61
C ARG A 54 1.16 -15.05 -9.47
N LYS A 55 1.94 -13.98 -9.32
CA LYS A 55 1.42 -12.61 -9.15
C LYS A 55 0.64 -12.13 -10.38
N THR A 56 1.07 -12.48 -11.57
CA THR A 56 0.40 -12.18 -12.84
C THR A 56 -0.93 -12.92 -12.94
N MET A 57 -0.96 -14.21 -12.63
CA MET A 57 -2.21 -14.98 -12.56
C MET A 57 -3.16 -14.44 -11.48
N GLU A 58 -2.63 -14.05 -10.32
CA GLU A 58 -3.40 -13.46 -9.23
C GLU A 58 -4.02 -12.11 -9.62
N ALA A 59 -3.30 -11.29 -10.40
CA ALA A 59 -3.81 -10.03 -10.93
C ALA A 59 -4.94 -10.26 -11.95
N GLN A 60 -4.75 -11.19 -12.89
CA GLN A 60 -5.77 -11.53 -13.90
C GLN A 60 -7.06 -12.13 -13.31
N ALA A 61 -6.93 -12.84 -12.19
CA ALA A 61 -8.05 -13.46 -11.48
C ALA A 61 -8.74 -12.51 -10.47
N LEU A 62 -8.17 -11.34 -10.19
CA LEU A 62 -8.78 -10.39 -9.26
C LEU A 62 -10.02 -9.75 -9.92
N PRO A 63 -11.19 -9.78 -9.28
CA PRO A 63 -12.35 -9.06 -9.81
C PRO A 63 -12.19 -7.55 -9.71
N GLU A 64 -12.91 -6.85 -10.58
CA GLU A 64 -13.03 -5.40 -10.52
C GLU A 64 -13.67 -4.94 -9.21
N TYR A 65 -13.14 -3.88 -8.61
CA TYR A 65 -13.64 -3.37 -7.33
C TYR A 65 -15.14 -3.02 -7.39
N THR A 66 -15.57 -2.47 -8.53
CA THR A 66 -16.96 -2.08 -8.77
C THR A 66 -17.91 -3.28 -8.78
N GLU A 67 -17.49 -4.44 -9.30
CA GLU A 67 -18.29 -5.67 -9.32
C GLU A 67 -18.50 -6.22 -7.91
N VAL A 68 -17.42 -6.32 -7.13
CA VAL A 68 -17.50 -6.75 -5.73
C VAL A 68 -18.37 -5.79 -4.94
N ARG A 69 -18.25 -4.47 -5.15
CA ARG A 69 -19.09 -3.49 -4.46
C ARG A 69 -20.57 -3.62 -4.82
N LYS A 70 -20.92 -3.96 -6.06
CA LYS A 70 -22.33 -4.24 -6.45
C LYS A 70 -22.89 -5.42 -5.65
N ILE A 71 -22.09 -6.47 -5.46
CA ILE A 71 -22.49 -7.63 -4.65
C ILE A 71 -22.68 -7.22 -3.19
N ILE A 72 -21.72 -6.51 -2.59
CA ILE A 72 -21.85 -6.02 -1.22
C ILE A 72 -23.08 -5.13 -1.05
N LYS A 73 -23.37 -4.22 -1.99
CA LYS A 73 -24.59 -3.40 -1.96
C LYS A 73 -25.85 -4.25 -1.94
N LYS A 74 -25.89 -5.33 -2.72
CA LYS A 74 -27.01 -6.29 -2.68
C LYS A 74 -27.10 -6.97 -1.31
N VAL A 75 -25.97 -7.35 -0.71
CA VAL A 75 -25.93 -7.90 0.65
C VAL A 75 -26.47 -6.89 1.67
N GLU A 76 -26.09 -5.62 1.58
CA GLU A 76 -26.59 -4.53 2.43
C GLU A 76 -28.12 -4.40 2.34
N THR A 77 -28.69 -4.49 1.13
CA THR A 77 -30.14 -4.42 0.91
C THR A 77 -30.89 -5.65 1.44
N ASP A 78 -30.32 -6.84 1.26
CA ASP A 78 -31.00 -8.10 1.59
C ASP A 78 -31.02 -8.41 3.10
N VAL A 79 -29.98 -8.02 3.85
CA VAL A 79 -29.82 -8.34 5.28
C VAL A 79 -31.00 -7.84 6.14
N PRO A 80 -31.44 -6.57 6.03
CA PRO A 80 -32.61 -6.09 6.76
C PRO A 80 -33.86 -6.93 6.52
N GLU A 81 -34.11 -7.38 5.29
CA GLU A 81 -35.26 -8.20 4.93
C GLU A 81 -35.20 -9.59 5.59
N PHE A 82 -34.02 -10.22 5.58
CA PHE A 82 -33.84 -11.52 6.24
C PHE A 82 -34.01 -11.41 7.76
N LEU A 83 -33.50 -10.33 8.37
CA LEU A 83 -33.67 -10.08 9.80
C LEU A 83 -35.15 -9.82 10.15
N SER A 84 -35.86 -9.00 9.37
CA SER A 84 -37.28 -8.74 9.60
C SER A 84 -38.12 -10.03 9.54
N ARG A 85 -37.82 -10.93 8.60
CA ARG A 85 -38.49 -12.23 8.51
C ARG A 85 -38.20 -13.14 9.70
N LEU A 86 -36.97 -13.12 10.22
CA LEU A 86 -36.61 -13.83 11.44
C LEU A 86 -37.32 -13.25 12.66
N GLU A 87 -37.32 -11.92 12.81
CA GLU A 87 -37.99 -11.21 13.91
C GLU A 87 -39.49 -11.55 13.95
N SER A 88 -40.18 -11.53 12.81
CA SER A 88 -41.59 -11.93 12.72
C SER A 88 -41.84 -13.40 13.04
N SER A 89 -40.79 -14.24 12.98
CA SER A 89 -40.88 -15.66 13.34
C SER A 89 -40.66 -15.89 14.84
N VAL A 90 -40.21 -14.87 15.59
CA VAL A 90 -40.01 -14.96 17.03
C VAL A 90 -41.30 -14.55 17.74
N VAL A 91 -41.92 -15.48 18.45
CA VAL A 91 -43.04 -15.15 19.36
C VAL A 91 -42.49 -14.31 20.52
N ALA A 92 -43.26 -13.33 21.03
CA ALA A 92 -42.82 -12.24 21.90
C ALA A 92 -41.82 -12.64 23.02
N ASP A 93 -41.99 -13.82 23.64
CA ASP A 93 -41.11 -14.37 24.69
C ASP A 93 -40.59 -15.80 24.41
N GLY A 94 -40.68 -16.27 23.16
CA GLY A 94 -40.34 -17.65 22.79
C GLY A 94 -38.87 -17.87 22.40
N GLU A 95 -38.35 -19.06 22.69
CA GLU A 95 -37.12 -19.58 22.07
C GLU A 95 -37.33 -19.73 20.54
N ILE A 96 -36.28 -19.47 19.75
CA ILE A 96 -36.29 -19.74 18.31
C ILE A 96 -35.43 -20.97 18.01
N ASN A 97 -36.03 -21.96 17.35
CA ASN A 97 -35.28 -23.07 16.77
C ASN A 97 -34.82 -22.67 15.36
N VAL A 98 -33.52 -22.71 15.10
CA VAL A 98 -32.93 -22.40 13.79
C VAL A 98 -32.41 -23.65 13.06
N ALA A 99 -32.54 -24.82 13.68
CA ALA A 99 -32.06 -26.07 13.14
C ALA A 99 -32.83 -26.48 11.87
N PRO A 100 -32.17 -27.10 10.89
CA PRO A 100 -32.85 -27.70 9.76
C PRO A 100 -33.61 -28.95 10.22
N VAL A 101 -34.95 -28.90 10.23
CA VAL A 101 -35.79 -30.05 10.58
C VAL A 101 -36.43 -30.63 9.31
N LYS A 102 -36.41 -31.96 9.17
CA LYS A 102 -37.13 -32.65 8.09
C LYS A 102 -38.64 -32.53 8.34
N GLY A 103 -39.39 -32.10 7.31
CA GLY A 103 -40.86 -32.15 7.31
C GLY A 103 -41.61 -30.85 7.59
N SER A 104 -41.03 -29.84 8.26
CA SER A 104 -41.71 -28.55 8.52
C SER A 104 -41.29 -27.46 7.52
N PRO A 105 -42.20 -26.94 6.67
CA PRO A 105 -41.88 -25.86 5.73
C PRO A 105 -41.45 -24.56 6.43
N ILE A 106 -42.13 -24.19 7.51
CA ILE A 106 -41.83 -22.98 8.30
C ILE A 106 -40.42 -23.08 8.89
N GLN A 107 -40.07 -24.23 9.48
CA GLN A 107 -38.75 -24.44 10.06
C GLN A 107 -37.63 -24.40 9.01
N LYS A 108 -37.88 -24.91 7.80
CA LYS A 108 -36.95 -24.78 6.67
C LYS A 108 -36.75 -23.31 6.27
N MET A 109 -37.82 -22.51 6.28
CA MET A 109 -37.75 -21.07 5.98
C MET A 109 -36.95 -20.33 7.05
N VAL A 110 -37.24 -20.55 8.33
CA VAL A 110 -36.48 -19.97 9.46
C VAL A 110 -35.01 -20.35 9.39
N SER A 111 -34.69 -21.63 9.18
CA SER A 111 -33.31 -22.08 9.04
C SER A 111 -32.60 -21.42 7.84
N SER A 112 -33.31 -21.20 6.74
CA SER A 112 -32.78 -20.53 5.55
C SER A 112 -32.51 -19.05 5.82
N TRP A 113 -33.46 -18.32 6.42
CA TRP A 113 -33.28 -16.92 6.78
C TRP A 113 -32.18 -16.73 7.83
N TRP A 114 -32.04 -17.66 8.78
CA TRP A 114 -30.94 -17.65 9.75
C TRP A 114 -29.59 -17.74 9.06
N ARG A 115 -29.43 -18.72 8.16
CA ARG A 115 -28.19 -18.88 7.39
C ARG A 115 -27.88 -17.64 6.55
N LYS A 116 -28.88 -17.12 5.84
CA LYS A 116 -28.72 -15.92 5.01
C LYS A 116 -28.33 -14.70 5.86
N SER A 117 -29.06 -14.42 6.94
CA SER A 117 -28.75 -13.31 7.85
C SER A 117 -27.36 -13.43 8.46
N THR A 118 -27.01 -14.60 9.00
CA THR A 118 -25.72 -14.85 9.65
C THR A 118 -24.55 -14.66 8.67
N CYS A 119 -24.61 -15.30 7.50
CA CYS A 119 -23.52 -15.26 6.52
C CYS A 119 -23.39 -13.87 5.87
N SER A 120 -24.51 -13.25 5.52
CA SER A 120 -24.54 -11.93 4.90
C SER A 120 -24.07 -10.85 5.89
N LEU A 121 -24.52 -10.86 7.14
CA LEU A 121 -24.08 -9.90 8.14
C LEU A 121 -22.58 -10.08 8.49
N ALA A 122 -22.13 -11.33 8.61
CA ALA A 122 -20.72 -11.64 8.80
C ALA A 122 -19.83 -11.09 7.68
N VAL A 123 -20.24 -11.24 6.41
CA VAL A 123 -19.43 -10.72 5.29
C VAL A 123 -19.45 -9.20 5.22
N LEU A 124 -20.54 -8.53 5.63
CA LEU A 124 -20.56 -7.06 5.75
C LEU A 124 -19.55 -6.58 6.78
N VAL A 125 -19.52 -7.19 7.97
CA VAL A 125 -18.52 -6.87 9.00
C VAL A 125 -17.11 -7.06 8.45
N LEU A 126 -16.82 -8.19 7.80
CA LEU A 126 -15.51 -8.45 7.20
C LEU A 126 -15.17 -7.50 6.04
N TRP A 127 -16.17 -7.08 5.26
CA TRP A 127 -15.97 -6.15 4.15
C TRP A 127 -15.65 -4.74 4.65
N PHE A 128 -16.35 -4.25 5.67
CA PHE A 128 -16.14 -2.89 6.16
C PHE A 128 -14.95 -2.77 7.10
N SER A 129 -14.69 -3.80 7.91
CA SER A 129 -13.54 -3.80 8.82
C SER A 129 -12.26 -4.39 8.24
N LYS A 130 -12.35 -5.08 7.08
CA LYS A 130 -11.25 -5.80 6.40
C LYS A 130 -10.54 -6.88 7.25
N HIS A 131 -11.16 -7.29 8.35
CA HIS A 131 -10.62 -8.30 9.26
C HIS A 131 -10.55 -9.71 8.68
N ARG A 132 -9.85 -10.62 9.37
CA ARG A 132 -9.82 -12.06 9.03
C ARG A 132 -11.12 -12.72 9.43
N SER A 133 -11.52 -13.78 8.71
CA SER A 133 -12.72 -14.56 9.03
C SER A 133 -12.73 -15.08 10.47
N GLY A 134 -11.56 -15.31 11.07
CA GLY A 134 -11.42 -15.68 12.48
C GLY A 134 -12.00 -14.65 13.46
N VAL A 135 -12.10 -13.37 13.09
CA VAL A 135 -12.83 -12.35 13.87
C VAL A 135 -14.30 -12.75 13.99
N ILE A 136 -14.97 -13.10 12.89
CA ILE A 136 -16.36 -13.57 12.91
C ILE A 136 -16.48 -14.93 13.60
N SER A 137 -15.60 -15.87 13.25
CA SER A 137 -15.69 -17.24 13.75
C SER A 137 -15.53 -17.34 15.26
N ASN A 138 -14.84 -16.40 15.89
CA ASN A 138 -14.49 -16.50 17.31
C ASN A 138 -15.06 -15.36 18.17
N MET A 139 -15.68 -14.33 17.57
CA MET A 139 -16.33 -13.26 18.33
C MET A 139 -17.37 -13.83 19.28
N LEU A 140 -17.36 -13.38 20.53
CA LEU A 140 -18.27 -13.84 21.58
C LEU A 140 -19.44 -12.89 21.79
N MET A 141 -20.57 -13.43 22.27
CA MET A 141 -21.72 -12.62 22.71
C MET A 141 -21.33 -11.61 23.80
N SER A 142 -20.46 -12.02 24.73
CA SER A 142 -19.94 -11.14 25.78
C SER A 142 -19.09 -10.00 25.24
N GLU A 143 -18.33 -10.22 24.16
CA GLU A 143 -17.52 -9.19 23.51
C GLU A 143 -18.41 -8.13 22.81
N TRP A 144 -19.55 -8.53 22.26
CA TRP A 144 -20.56 -7.60 21.74
C TRP A 144 -21.21 -6.77 22.84
N LEU A 145 -21.49 -7.38 24.00
CA LEU A 145 -22.14 -6.70 25.12
C LEU A 145 -21.28 -5.59 25.72
N VAL A 146 -19.96 -5.76 25.74
CA VAL A 146 -19.01 -4.75 26.25
C VAL A 146 -18.47 -3.81 25.17
N ARG A 147 -19.12 -3.77 24.00
CA ARG A 147 -18.76 -2.85 22.92
C ARG A 147 -18.82 -1.41 23.40
N LYS A 148 -17.96 -0.55 22.85
CA LYS A 148 -17.92 0.87 23.17
C LYS A 148 -18.60 1.67 22.07
N GLN A 149 -19.25 2.76 22.45
CA GLN A 149 -19.66 3.79 21.51
C GLN A 149 -18.74 4.98 21.62
N GLN A 150 -18.30 5.48 20.47
CA GLN A 150 -17.49 6.68 20.34
C GLN A 150 -18.02 7.45 19.14
N GLU A 151 -18.61 8.62 19.39
CA GLU A 151 -19.30 9.42 18.38
C GLU A 151 -20.36 8.60 17.63
N ASP A 152 -20.28 8.53 16.30
CA ASP A 152 -21.18 7.77 15.43
C ASP A 152 -20.71 6.32 15.18
N LYS A 153 -19.63 5.89 15.88
CA LYS A 153 -19.02 4.56 15.70
C LYS A 153 -19.27 3.65 16.89
N THR A 154 -19.50 2.39 16.56
CA THR A 154 -19.51 1.29 17.53
C THR A 154 -18.22 0.49 17.39
N VAL A 155 -17.49 0.31 18.49
CA VAL A 155 -16.21 -0.39 18.53
C VAL A 155 -16.34 -1.70 19.31
N GLY A 156 -16.12 -2.83 18.63
CA GLY A 156 -16.07 -4.16 19.21
C GLY A 156 -14.61 -4.66 19.33
N THR A 157 -14.30 -5.41 20.37
CA THR A 157 -12.98 -6.04 20.56
C THR A 157 -13.12 -7.55 20.49
N VAL A 158 -12.34 -8.21 19.64
CA VAL A 158 -12.28 -9.68 19.53
C VAL A 158 -10.91 -10.16 19.98
N ALA A 159 -10.85 -10.78 21.16
CA ALA A 159 -9.61 -11.16 21.81
C ALA A 159 -8.89 -12.31 21.08
N LYS A 160 -9.64 -13.30 20.56
CA LYS A 160 -9.06 -14.52 19.96
C LYS A 160 -9.47 -14.70 18.50
N HIS A 161 -8.96 -13.87 17.60
CA HIS A 161 -9.28 -13.97 16.16
C HIS A 161 -8.30 -14.84 15.35
N LYS A 162 -7.14 -15.20 15.92
CA LYS A 162 -6.12 -16.02 15.26
C LYS A 162 -5.45 -16.96 16.27
N THR A 163 -4.83 -18.02 15.78
CA THR A 163 -3.95 -18.89 16.59
C THR A 163 -2.61 -18.19 16.85
N GLY A 164 -2.20 -18.09 18.12
CA GLY A 164 -0.92 -17.49 18.57
C GLY A 164 -1.07 -16.13 19.24
N ASP A 165 0.03 -15.61 19.80
CA ASP A 165 0.06 -14.29 20.47
C ASP A 165 -0.07 -13.16 19.45
N LYS A 166 -1.28 -12.63 19.34
CA LYS A 166 -1.60 -11.47 18.50
C LYS A 166 -2.48 -10.52 19.28
N GLU A 167 -2.30 -9.23 18.99
CA GLU A 167 -3.16 -8.19 19.55
C GLU A 167 -4.64 -8.47 19.21
N PRO A 168 -5.56 -8.17 20.13
CA PRO A 168 -6.99 -8.22 19.86
C PRO A 168 -7.37 -7.44 18.60
N SER A 169 -8.36 -7.95 17.85
CA SER A 169 -8.90 -7.23 16.71
C SER A 169 -9.92 -6.20 17.17
N LEU A 170 -9.74 -4.95 16.75
CA LEU A 170 -10.71 -3.87 16.97
C LEU A 170 -11.57 -3.70 15.71
N ILE A 171 -12.87 -3.97 15.83
CA ILE A 171 -13.85 -3.79 14.77
C ILE A 171 -14.51 -2.43 14.95
N VAL A 172 -14.45 -1.57 13.93
CA VAL A 172 -15.18 -0.31 13.91
C VAL A 172 -16.39 -0.46 12.97
N LEU A 173 -17.58 -0.17 13.48
CA LEU A 173 -18.85 -0.29 12.77
C LEU A 173 -19.54 1.07 12.69
N SER A 174 -20.16 1.37 11.55
CA SER A 174 -21.09 2.49 11.42
C SER A 174 -22.36 2.24 12.26
N ALA A 175 -23.10 3.31 12.53
CA ALA A 175 -24.40 3.23 13.22
C ALA A 175 -25.35 2.21 12.57
N ASP A 176 -25.48 2.22 11.23
CA ASP A 176 -26.38 1.32 10.50
C ASP A 176 -25.98 -0.15 10.66
N LEU A 177 -24.70 -0.48 10.48
CA LEU A 177 -24.23 -1.86 10.60
C LEU A 177 -24.32 -2.32 12.07
N ALA A 178 -24.04 -1.45 13.02
CA ALA A 178 -24.20 -1.74 14.45
C ALA A 178 -25.67 -2.02 14.80
N ALA A 179 -26.63 -1.29 14.22
CA ALA A 179 -28.06 -1.54 14.41
C ALA A 179 -28.48 -2.91 13.86
N LEU A 180 -27.95 -3.34 12.71
CA LEU A 180 -28.18 -4.68 12.17
C LEU A 180 -27.58 -5.78 13.05
N LEU A 181 -26.39 -5.57 13.62
CA LEU A 181 -25.81 -6.50 14.60
C LEU A 181 -26.63 -6.56 15.89
N GLU A 182 -27.18 -5.43 16.35
CA GLU A 182 -28.04 -5.41 17.53
C GLU A 182 -29.35 -6.18 17.30
N ARG A 183 -29.97 -6.02 16.12
CA ARG A 183 -31.13 -6.83 15.70
C ARG A 183 -30.80 -8.31 15.68
N TYR A 184 -29.70 -8.69 15.04
CA TYR A 184 -29.23 -10.08 15.01
C TYR A 184 -28.95 -10.62 16.42
N TYR A 185 -28.30 -9.83 17.29
CA TYR A 185 -27.98 -10.18 18.67
C TYR A 185 -29.25 -10.56 19.46
N ARG A 186 -30.31 -9.76 19.35
CA ARG A 186 -31.60 -10.02 20.03
C ARG A 186 -32.22 -11.35 19.64
N ILE A 187 -32.15 -11.71 18.35
CA ILE A 187 -32.62 -13.01 17.86
C ILE A 187 -31.68 -14.12 18.33
N ARG A 188 -30.36 -13.91 18.21
CA ARG A 188 -29.32 -14.86 18.61
C ARG A 188 -29.39 -15.23 20.08
N PHE A 189 -29.75 -14.29 20.95
CA PHE A 189 -29.95 -14.52 22.38
C PHE A 189 -31.09 -15.50 22.68
N ARG A 190 -32.09 -15.58 21.79
CA ARG A 190 -33.24 -16.49 21.89
C ARG A 190 -33.01 -17.87 21.25
N VAL A 191 -31.88 -18.08 20.58
CA VAL A 191 -31.53 -19.39 20.00
C VAL A 191 -31.04 -20.33 21.10
N ARG A 192 -31.72 -21.47 21.26
CA ARG A 192 -31.32 -22.51 22.22
C ARG A 192 -29.99 -23.17 21.80
N THR A 193 -28.90 -22.81 22.47
CA THR A 193 -27.56 -23.36 22.20
C THR A 193 -26.64 -23.22 23.40
N THR A 194 -25.60 -24.07 23.48
CA THR A 194 -24.50 -23.93 24.45
C THR A 194 -23.33 -23.08 23.91
N ARG A 195 -23.39 -22.66 22.64
CA ARG A 195 -22.34 -21.86 22.01
C ARG A 195 -22.33 -20.43 22.54
N LYS A 196 -21.12 -19.94 22.83
CA LYS A 196 -20.86 -18.57 23.31
C LYS A 196 -20.53 -17.59 22.17
N GLU A 197 -20.22 -18.14 21.00
CA GLU A 197 -19.93 -17.36 19.80
C GLU A 197 -21.15 -16.53 19.37
N PHE A 198 -20.90 -15.30 18.95
CA PHE A 198 -21.89 -14.34 18.46
C PHE A 198 -22.54 -14.88 17.18
N PHE A 199 -21.73 -15.21 16.18
CA PHE A 199 -22.19 -15.85 14.95
C PHE A 199 -22.18 -17.36 15.10
N ILE A 200 -23.34 -18.00 14.88
CA ILE A 200 -23.47 -19.46 14.86
C ILE A 200 -24.22 -19.93 13.62
N THR A 201 -23.90 -21.14 13.15
CA THR A 201 -24.62 -21.76 12.04
C THR A 201 -26.05 -22.14 12.46
N ASN A 202 -26.91 -22.43 11.48
CA ASN A 202 -28.23 -22.99 11.73
C ASN A 202 -28.16 -24.35 12.48
N THR A 203 -27.04 -25.07 12.41
CA THR A 203 -26.78 -26.28 13.21
C THR A 203 -26.18 -26.00 14.58
N CYS A 204 -26.21 -24.74 15.06
CA CYS A 204 -25.61 -24.33 16.33
C CYS A 204 -24.11 -24.65 16.43
N GLY A 205 -23.41 -24.63 15.28
CA GLY A 205 -21.97 -24.78 15.18
C GLY A 205 -21.26 -23.44 15.02
N ARG A 206 -19.93 -23.46 15.07
CA ARG A 206 -19.10 -22.31 14.72
C ARG A 206 -19.17 -22.03 13.22
N VAL A 207 -19.20 -20.75 12.84
CA VAL A 207 -19.16 -20.35 11.43
C VAL A 207 -17.72 -20.39 10.93
N VAL A 208 -17.40 -21.31 9.99
CA VAL A 208 -16.03 -21.50 9.46
C VAL A 208 -15.93 -21.19 7.97
N LYS A 209 -16.98 -21.48 7.18
CA LYS A 209 -17.00 -21.37 5.72
C LYS A 209 -17.87 -20.22 5.20
N ILE A 210 -17.71 -19.04 5.81
CA ILE A 210 -18.54 -17.84 5.52
C ILE A 210 -18.60 -17.56 4.01
N TYR A 211 -17.44 -17.51 3.36
CA TYR A 211 -17.36 -17.18 1.94
C TYR A 211 -18.02 -18.23 1.06
N ASP A 212 -17.83 -19.53 1.34
CA ASP A 212 -18.51 -20.59 0.58
C ASP A 212 -20.03 -20.47 0.69
N ASP A 213 -20.53 -20.14 1.88
CA ASP A 213 -21.96 -20.00 2.14
C ASP A 213 -22.53 -18.74 1.48
N VAL A 214 -21.85 -17.60 1.57
CA VAL A 214 -22.26 -16.35 0.91
C VAL A 214 -22.22 -16.53 -0.61
N ASN A 215 -21.16 -17.10 -1.16
CA ASN A 215 -21.06 -17.36 -2.60
C ASN A 215 -22.17 -18.29 -3.08
N LYS A 216 -22.60 -19.28 -2.27
CA LYS A 216 -23.79 -20.10 -2.56
C LYS A 216 -25.10 -19.30 -2.53
N ILE A 217 -25.29 -18.44 -1.53
CA ILE A 217 -26.50 -17.62 -1.38
C ILE A 217 -26.66 -16.68 -2.59
N TYR A 218 -25.57 -16.06 -3.02
CA TYR A 218 -25.56 -15.07 -4.10
C TYR A 218 -25.22 -15.66 -5.47
N LYS A 219 -25.05 -16.99 -5.58
CA LYS A 219 -24.73 -17.72 -6.81
C LYS A 219 -23.47 -17.20 -7.53
N LEU A 220 -22.40 -17.03 -6.76
CA LEU A 220 -21.13 -16.47 -7.21
C LEU A 220 -20.06 -17.55 -7.46
N GLN A 221 -20.41 -18.83 -7.32
CA GLN A 221 -19.46 -19.91 -7.61
C GLN A 221 -19.04 -19.85 -9.08
N ASP A 222 -17.74 -20.06 -9.32
CA ASP A 222 -17.15 -20.08 -10.66
C ASP A 222 -17.29 -18.74 -11.43
N THR A 223 -17.63 -17.66 -10.73
CA THR A 223 -17.60 -16.29 -11.26
C THR A 223 -16.31 -15.58 -10.84
N LYS A 224 -15.84 -14.61 -11.64
CA LYS A 224 -14.69 -13.77 -11.25
C LYS A 224 -14.95 -13.00 -9.95
N SER A 225 -16.20 -12.61 -9.69
CA SER A 225 -16.60 -11.84 -8.52
C SER A 225 -16.83 -12.67 -7.26
N GLN A 226 -16.35 -13.93 -7.23
CA GLN A 226 -16.43 -14.80 -6.05
C GLN A 226 -15.75 -14.15 -4.84
N LEU A 227 -16.49 -14.01 -3.74
CA LEU A 227 -15.99 -13.37 -2.54
C LEU A 227 -15.03 -14.28 -1.79
N SER A 228 -13.89 -13.74 -1.36
CA SER A 228 -12.98 -14.42 -0.44
C SER A 228 -12.21 -13.42 0.41
N ALA A 229 -11.69 -13.87 1.56
CA ALA A 229 -10.81 -13.06 2.39
C ALA A 229 -9.54 -12.61 1.64
N CYS A 230 -9.07 -13.42 0.69
CA CYS A 230 -7.89 -13.10 -0.10
C CYS A 230 -8.19 -11.96 -1.09
N VAL A 231 -9.32 -12.06 -1.80
CA VAL A 231 -9.80 -11.03 -2.73
C VAL A 231 -9.93 -9.68 -2.02
N PHE A 232 -10.61 -9.63 -0.87
CA PHE A 232 -10.81 -8.37 -0.14
C PHE A 232 -9.51 -7.70 0.27
N ARG A 233 -8.52 -8.49 0.74
CA ARG A 233 -7.22 -7.95 1.14
C ARG A 233 -6.40 -7.50 -0.05
N ARG A 234 -6.34 -8.30 -1.11
CA ARG A 234 -5.58 -7.96 -2.31
C ARG A 234 -6.09 -6.68 -2.96
N MET A 235 -7.41 -6.52 -3.03
CA MET A 235 -8.02 -5.30 -3.55
C MET A 235 -7.58 -4.07 -2.75
N ILE A 236 -7.83 -4.04 -1.43
CA ILE A 236 -7.51 -2.84 -0.63
C ILE A 236 -6.01 -2.55 -0.56
N GLU A 237 -5.17 -3.59 -0.47
CA GLU A 237 -3.70 -3.43 -0.46
C GLU A 237 -3.18 -2.93 -1.80
N SER A 238 -3.73 -3.39 -2.93
CA SER A 238 -3.31 -2.94 -4.26
C SER A 238 -3.78 -1.52 -4.57
N GLU A 239 -5.03 -1.18 -4.22
CA GLU A 239 -5.56 0.18 -4.33
C GLU A 239 -4.77 1.18 -3.48
N SER A 240 -4.31 0.76 -2.28
CA SER A 240 -3.53 1.63 -1.38
C SER A 240 -2.23 2.15 -2.01
N ARG A 241 -1.71 1.47 -3.05
CA ARG A 241 -0.49 1.87 -3.78
C ARG A 241 -0.68 3.13 -4.61
N GLY A 242 -1.92 3.51 -4.91
CA GLY A 242 -2.25 4.77 -5.56
C GLY A 242 -2.21 5.98 -4.62
N HIS A 243 -2.00 5.76 -3.33
CA HIS A 243 -1.93 6.80 -2.32
C HIS A 243 -0.49 7.02 -1.83
N ASP A 244 -0.30 8.01 -0.96
CA ASP A 244 0.99 8.29 -0.35
C ASP A 244 1.50 7.13 0.53
N SER A 245 2.80 7.17 0.85
CA SER A 245 3.47 6.14 1.65
C SER A 245 2.88 5.96 3.05
N THR A 246 2.35 7.03 3.65
CA THR A 246 1.72 7.01 4.98
C THR A 246 0.41 6.23 4.92
N THR A 247 -0.40 6.48 3.90
CA THR A 247 -1.67 5.78 3.67
C THR A 247 -1.44 4.30 3.39
N CYS A 248 -0.49 3.96 2.50
CA CYS A 248 -0.13 2.58 2.19
C CYS A 248 0.37 1.83 3.43
N ALA A 249 1.28 2.43 4.21
CA ALA A 249 1.76 1.85 5.47
C ALA A 249 0.64 1.72 6.52
N GLY A 250 -0.27 2.70 6.59
CA GLY A 250 -1.44 2.69 7.45
C GLY A 250 -2.39 1.53 7.16
N VAL A 251 -2.65 1.26 5.88
CA VAL A 251 -3.45 0.10 5.43
C VAL A 251 -2.78 -1.21 5.83
N ALA A 252 -1.49 -1.37 5.55
CA ALA A 252 -0.75 -2.57 5.95
C ALA A 252 -0.82 -2.80 7.46
N LYS A 253 -0.61 -1.75 8.27
CA LYS A 253 -0.71 -1.81 9.74
C LYS A 253 -2.12 -2.19 10.20
N ALA A 254 -3.16 -1.58 9.63
CA ALA A 254 -4.56 -1.89 9.95
C ALA A 254 -4.91 -3.37 9.66
N LEU A 255 -4.32 -3.95 8.62
CA LEU A 255 -4.48 -5.37 8.25
C LEU A 255 -3.51 -6.31 9.00
N GLN A 256 -2.70 -5.76 9.91
CA GLN A 256 -1.67 -6.45 10.68
C GLN A 256 -0.63 -7.14 9.77
N HIS A 257 -0.16 -6.41 8.76
CA HIS A 257 0.95 -6.78 7.89
C HIS A 257 2.11 -5.81 8.11
N ASP A 258 3.34 -6.32 8.03
CA ASP A 258 4.47 -5.46 7.70
C ASP A 258 4.44 -5.11 6.20
N PRO A 259 5.07 -3.99 5.77
CA PRO A 259 5.06 -3.57 4.37
C PRO A 259 5.63 -4.62 3.39
N GLU A 260 6.61 -5.42 3.81
CA GLU A 260 7.19 -6.45 2.95
C GLU A 260 6.20 -7.60 2.72
N THR A 261 5.49 -8.02 3.77
CA THR A 261 4.41 -9.00 3.68
C THR A 261 3.28 -8.49 2.78
N ALA A 262 2.87 -7.22 2.94
CA ALA A 262 1.86 -6.60 2.08
C ALA A 262 2.26 -6.66 0.61
N LEU A 263 3.47 -6.19 0.28
CA LEU A 263 4.03 -6.21 -1.06
C LEU A 263 4.09 -7.64 -1.63
N ARG A 264 4.63 -8.58 -0.87
CA ARG A 264 4.93 -9.93 -1.34
C ARG A 264 3.70 -10.80 -1.53
N TYR A 265 2.65 -10.62 -0.72
CA TYR A 265 1.51 -11.55 -0.69
C TYR A 265 0.18 -10.94 -1.11
N TYR A 266 0.00 -9.62 -0.96
CA TYR A 266 -1.31 -8.98 -1.14
C TYR A 266 -1.34 -7.95 -2.26
N GLN A 267 -0.29 -7.16 -2.44
CA GLN A 267 -0.21 -6.20 -3.53
C GLN A 267 0.03 -6.93 -4.86
N VAL A 268 -0.90 -6.82 -5.81
CA VAL A 268 -0.71 -7.38 -7.15
C VAL A 268 -0.10 -6.33 -8.09
N PRO A 269 0.74 -6.75 -9.05
CA PRO A 269 1.16 -5.88 -10.13
C PRO A 269 -0.04 -5.66 -11.06
N ASP A 270 -0.52 -4.43 -11.14
CA ASP A 270 -1.57 -4.01 -12.07
C ASP A 270 -1.01 -3.01 -13.09
N THR A 271 -1.80 -2.70 -14.11
CA THR A 271 -1.44 -1.73 -15.16
C THR A 271 -1.09 -0.37 -14.55
N ASN A 272 -1.83 0.06 -13.53
CA ASN A 272 -1.61 1.34 -12.85
C ASN A 272 -0.25 1.38 -12.16
N GLU A 273 0.16 0.30 -11.50
CA GLU A 273 1.48 0.18 -10.90
C GLU A 273 2.58 0.22 -11.95
N ALA A 274 2.41 -0.44 -13.08
CA ALA A 274 3.39 -0.40 -14.16
C ALA A 274 3.56 1.04 -14.69
N ILE A 275 2.45 1.74 -14.90
CA ILE A 275 2.44 3.17 -15.30
C ILE A 275 3.13 4.04 -14.23
N ARG A 276 2.85 3.83 -12.93
CA ARG A 276 3.52 4.57 -11.85
C ARG A 276 5.03 4.35 -11.84
N ARG A 277 5.47 3.10 -12.00
CA ARG A 277 6.91 2.78 -12.07
C ARG A 277 7.57 3.44 -13.26
N GLN A 278 6.92 3.42 -14.42
CA GLN A 278 7.41 4.11 -15.61
C GLN A 278 7.48 5.63 -15.35
N ALA A 279 6.45 6.23 -14.74
CA ALA A 279 6.48 7.65 -14.41
C ALA A 279 7.66 8.04 -13.50
N HIS A 280 8.06 7.20 -12.55
CA HIS A 280 9.25 7.43 -11.73
C HIS A 280 10.55 7.36 -12.54
N ILE A 281 10.65 6.42 -13.49
CA ILE A 281 11.79 6.33 -14.42
C ILE A 281 11.84 7.58 -15.30
N ASP A 282 10.70 7.98 -15.87
CA ASP A 282 10.59 9.16 -16.73
C ASP A 282 11.05 10.44 -15.99
N VAL A 283 10.75 10.58 -14.69
CA VAL A 283 11.24 11.72 -13.90
C VAL A 283 12.77 11.73 -13.86
N VAL A 284 13.42 10.59 -13.66
CA VAL A 284 14.89 10.49 -13.63
C VAL A 284 15.48 10.86 -14.99
N ASP A 285 14.95 10.29 -16.06
CA ASP A 285 15.43 10.52 -17.43
C ASP A 285 15.22 11.98 -17.85
N HIS A 286 14.01 12.51 -17.66
CA HIS A 286 13.71 13.91 -17.95
C HIS A 286 14.56 14.86 -17.12
N THR A 287 14.78 14.57 -15.84
CA THR A 287 15.64 15.40 -14.98
C THR A 287 17.06 15.43 -15.51
N LYS A 288 17.60 14.29 -15.95
CA LYS A 288 18.96 14.24 -16.51
C LYS A 288 19.04 15.02 -17.82
N LEU A 289 18.11 14.79 -18.75
CA LEU A 289 18.09 15.47 -20.04
C LEU A 289 17.88 16.98 -19.92
N LEU A 290 17.02 17.42 -19.00
CA LEU A 290 16.86 18.86 -18.70
C LEU A 290 18.18 19.46 -18.23
N LYS A 291 18.89 18.80 -17.31
CA LYS A 291 20.16 19.31 -16.78
C LYS A 291 21.24 19.42 -17.86
N ASP A 292 21.29 18.46 -18.78
CA ASP A 292 22.26 18.46 -19.87
C ASP A 292 21.96 19.60 -20.86
N MET A 293 20.69 19.79 -21.25
CA MET A 293 20.30 20.89 -22.13
C MET A 293 20.52 22.27 -21.47
N VAL A 294 20.16 22.42 -20.20
CA VAL A 294 20.40 23.67 -19.45
C VAL A 294 21.90 23.96 -19.32
N ALA A 295 22.75 22.94 -19.26
CA ALA A 295 24.19 23.14 -19.22
C ALA A 295 24.74 23.62 -20.58
N GLU A 296 24.20 23.13 -21.70
CA GLU A 296 24.55 23.57 -23.05
C GLU A 296 24.05 24.99 -23.35
N GLU A 297 22.87 25.35 -22.83
CA GLU A 297 22.23 26.65 -23.03
C GLU A 297 22.39 27.59 -21.84
N LEU A 298 23.34 27.32 -20.94
CA LEU A 298 23.43 28.02 -19.65
C LEU A 298 23.62 29.52 -19.84
N ASP A 299 24.48 29.93 -20.76
CA ASP A 299 24.78 31.34 -21.03
C ASP A 299 23.61 32.05 -21.73
N THR A 300 22.77 31.31 -22.46
CA THR A 300 21.55 31.85 -23.07
C THR A 300 20.45 32.05 -22.01
N LEU A 301 20.28 31.06 -21.12
CA LEU A 301 19.31 31.12 -20.04
C LEU A 301 19.75 32.09 -18.93
N PHE A 302 21.04 32.21 -18.67
CA PHE A 302 21.61 33.07 -17.65
C PHE A 302 22.82 33.82 -18.21
N PRO A 303 22.59 34.88 -19.01
CA PRO A 303 23.66 35.69 -19.58
C PRO A 303 24.63 36.17 -18.50
N LEU A 304 25.93 36.00 -18.75
CA LEU A 304 27.03 36.29 -17.81
C LEU A 304 27.24 37.79 -17.60
N GLU A 305 26.20 38.49 -17.14
CA GLU A 305 26.23 39.91 -16.84
C GLU A 305 26.64 40.13 -15.38
N PRO A 306 27.73 40.87 -15.09
CA PRO A 306 28.20 41.09 -13.72
C PRO A 306 27.15 41.70 -12.81
N TYR A 307 26.32 42.59 -13.36
CA TYR A 307 25.25 43.27 -12.63
C TYR A 307 23.99 42.41 -12.42
N ALA A 308 23.84 41.27 -13.08
CA ALA A 308 22.68 40.40 -12.84
C ALA A 308 22.72 39.80 -11.41
N ASN A 309 21.58 39.82 -10.72
CA ASN A 309 21.45 39.28 -9.36
C ASN A 309 20.79 37.90 -9.39
N LEU A 310 21.59 36.84 -9.40
CA LEU A 310 21.11 35.45 -9.39
C LEU A 310 21.05 34.81 -8.00
N ASN A 311 20.85 35.59 -6.94
CA ASN A 311 20.88 35.04 -5.58
C ASN A 311 19.55 34.45 -5.10
N ASP A 312 18.47 34.73 -5.83
CA ASP A 312 17.13 34.24 -5.52
C ASP A 312 16.88 32.91 -6.23
N LEU A 313 16.68 31.83 -5.46
CA LEU A 313 16.46 30.50 -6.02
C LEU A 313 15.10 30.38 -6.69
N ASP A 314 14.08 31.13 -6.23
CA ASP A 314 12.75 31.09 -6.82
C ASP A 314 12.77 31.72 -8.21
N ALA A 315 13.53 32.80 -8.41
CA ALA A 315 13.72 33.41 -9.73
C ALA A 315 14.47 32.48 -10.71
N ILE A 316 15.47 31.73 -10.23
CA ILE A 316 16.16 30.72 -11.06
C ILE A 316 15.19 29.60 -11.43
N ARG A 317 14.39 29.14 -10.44
CA ARG A 317 13.39 28.10 -10.63
C ARG A 317 12.38 28.51 -11.69
N GLU A 318 11.78 29.69 -11.56
CA GLU A 318 10.80 30.23 -12.52
C GLU A 318 11.39 30.25 -13.94
N LYS A 319 12.61 30.77 -14.11
CA LYS A 319 13.27 30.82 -15.41
C LYS A 319 13.53 29.45 -16.02
N LEU A 320 13.83 28.44 -15.19
CA LEU A 320 13.97 27.07 -15.66
C LEU A 320 12.62 26.42 -15.97
N GLU A 321 11.58 26.70 -15.19
CA GLU A 321 10.22 26.19 -15.42
C GLU A 321 9.66 26.70 -16.77
N ASP A 322 9.98 27.95 -17.13
CA ASP A 322 9.58 28.58 -18.40
C ASP A 322 10.49 28.24 -19.60
N SER A 323 11.56 27.46 -19.38
CA SER A 323 12.54 27.15 -20.42
C SER A 323 12.03 26.13 -21.45
N ASN A 324 12.56 26.21 -22.68
CA ASN A 324 12.34 25.18 -23.70
C ASN A 324 12.76 23.79 -23.20
N ALA A 325 13.82 23.70 -22.40
CA ALA A 325 14.28 22.45 -21.80
C ALA A 325 13.20 21.81 -20.91
N LYS A 326 12.50 22.62 -20.11
CA LYS A 326 11.38 22.13 -19.30
C LYS A 326 10.16 21.78 -20.15
N ALA A 327 9.86 22.55 -21.20
CA ALA A 327 8.80 22.23 -22.14
C ALA A 327 9.01 20.88 -22.84
N MET A 328 10.26 20.57 -23.23
CA MET A 328 10.63 19.26 -23.80
C MET A 328 10.62 18.14 -22.76
N TYR A 329 10.99 18.45 -21.51
CA TYR A 329 11.10 17.50 -20.42
C TYR A 329 10.19 17.84 -19.22
N PRO A 330 8.85 17.79 -19.38
CA PRO A 330 7.90 18.31 -18.39
C PRO A 330 7.96 17.60 -17.03
N LYS A 331 8.30 16.31 -17.01
CA LYS A 331 8.44 15.50 -15.79
C LYS A 331 9.73 15.73 -15.00
N ALA A 332 10.66 16.55 -15.50
CA ALA A 332 11.92 16.82 -14.81
C ALA A 332 11.69 17.45 -13.44
N ASN A 333 12.44 17.01 -12.44
CA ASN A 333 12.40 17.57 -11.09
C ASN A 333 13.53 18.58 -10.90
N ILE A 334 13.17 19.83 -10.57
CA ILE A 334 14.12 20.91 -10.29
C ILE A 334 14.28 21.01 -8.77
N THR A 335 15.43 20.57 -8.26
CA THR A 335 15.70 20.56 -6.82
C THR A 335 16.50 21.78 -6.39
N ASP A 336 16.34 22.21 -5.13
CA ASP A 336 17.09 23.36 -4.59
C ASP A 336 18.61 23.15 -4.64
N ALA A 337 19.07 21.90 -4.47
CA ALA A 337 20.47 21.55 -4.66
C ALA A 337 20.97 21.87 -6.08
N TYR A 338 20.16 21.63 -7.11
CA TYR A 338 20.51 21.95 -8.49
C TYR A 338 20.48 23.46 -8.76
N LEU A 339 19.48 24.17 -8.23
CA LEU A 339 19.41 25.64 -8.32
C LEU A 339 20.64 26.31 -7.68
N ASN A 340 21.07 25.79 -6.53
CA ASN A 340 22.29 26.25 -5.87
C ASN A 340 23.54 26.04 -6.74
N GLN A 341 23.65 24.90 -7.45
CA GLN A 341 24.77 24.65 -8.37
C GLN A 341 24.81 25.65 -9.52
N ILE A 342 23.66 25.97 -10.12
CA ILE A 342 23.56 26.99 -11.18
C ILE A 342 24.02 28.35 -10.64
N ARG A 343 23.48 28.77 -9.49
CA ARG A 343 23.84 30.04 -8.84
C ARG A 343 25.34 30.12 -8.54
N GLU A 344 25.92 29.06 -7.99
CA GLU A 344 27.35 29.01 -7.66
C GLU A 344 28.22 29.08 -8.92
N ASN A 345 27.85 28.35 -9.98
CA ASN A 345 28.55 28.41 -11.26
C ASN A 345 28.51 29.81 -11.85
N PHE A 346 27.32 30.42 -11.92
CA PHE A 346 27.14 31.80 -12.40
C PHE A 346 28.01 32.79 -11.62
N ASN A 347 27.87 32.80 -10.29
CA ASN A 347 28.60 33.73 -9.42
C ASN A 347 30.12 33.55 -9.53
N LYS A 348 30.60 32.31 -9.72
CA LYS A 348 32.02 32.03 -9.93
C LYS A 348 32.53 32.62 -11.24
N GLN A 349 31.75 32.54 -12.31
CA GLN A 349 32.14 33.05 -13.62
C GLN A 349 32.20 34.58 -13.65
N VAL A 350 31.20 35.27 -13.10
CA VAL A 350 31.18 36.75 -13.08
C VAL A 350 32.02 37.38 -11.96
N ALA A 351 32.59 36.58 -11.04
CA ALA A 351 33.32 37.08 -9.87
C ALA A 351 34.50 37.99 -10.23
N GLY A 352 35.22 37.69 -11.32
CA GLY A 352 36.38 38.47 -11.76
C GLY A 352 35.99 39.90 -12.15
N GLU A 353 34.97 40.04 -12.98
CA GLU A 353 34.46 41.33 -13.43
C GLU A 353 33.84 42.12 -12.28
N ARG A 354 33.10 41.45 -11.39
CA ARG A 354 32.57 42.08 -10.17
C ARG A 354 33.68 42.66 -9.28
N VAL A 355 34.82 41.98 -9.17
CA VAL A 355 36.00 42.52 -8.46
C VAL A 355 36.49 43.79 -9.15
N ASN A 356 36.65 43.77 -10.47
CA ASN A 356 37.13 44.95 -11.22
C ASN A 356 36.18 46.15 -11.04
N ILE A 357 34.88 45.94 -11.15
CA ILE A 357 33.85 46.98 -10.92
C ILE A 357 33.98 47.57 -9.52
N LEU A 358 34.14 46.73 -8.48
CA LEU A 358 34.30 47.22 -7.12
C LEU A 358 35.60 48.02 -6.94
N VAL A 359 36.71 47.57 -7.54
CA VAL A 359 37.99 48.30 -7.51
C VAL A 359 37.82 49.68 -8.14
N GLU A 360 37.26 49.78 -9.35
CA GLU A 360 37.03 51.05 -10.03
C GLU A 360 36.19 52.03 -9.20
N ILE A 361 35.12 51.53 -8.56
CA ILE A 361 34.28 52.33 -7.65
C ILE A 361 35.08 52.86 -6.46
N LEU A 362 36.01 52.07 -5.93
CA LEU A 362 36.76 52.38 -4.72
C LEU A 362 37.98 53.27 -4.99
N MET A 363 38.59 53.21 -6.18
CA MET A 363 39.77 54.00 -6.52
C MET A 363 39.54 55.52 -6.49
N ALA A 364 38.28 55.96 -6.53
CA ALA A 364 37.94 57.38 -6.38
C ALA A 364 38.15 57.90 -4.94
N ASP A 365 37.98 57.05 -3.93
CA ASP A 365 37.87 57.46 -2.52
C ASP A 365 38.95 56.82 -1.62
N TYR A 366 39.63 55.78 -2.10
CA TYR A 366 40.52 54.93 -1.29
C TYR A 366 41.90 54.74 -1.93
N THR A 367 42.89 54.52 -1.08
CA THR A 367 44.27 54.16 -1.42
C THR A 367 44.66 52.86 -0.72
N ARG A 368 45.86 52.35 -1.01
CA ARG A 368 46.39 51.14 -0.38
C ARG A 368 46.46 51.21 1.15
N ASP A 369 46.67 52.41 1.69
CA ASP A 369 46.88 52.63 3.13
C ASP A 369 45.58 52.67 3.94
N ASN A 370 44.43 52.90 3.28
CA ASN A 370 43.14 53.10 3.96
C ASN A 370 42.02 52.15 3.50
N ILE A 371 42.25 51.34 2.46
CA ILE A 371 41.27 50.35 2.02
C ILE A 371 41.10 49.24 3.05
N SER A 372 39.86 48.87 3.33
CA SER A 372 39.53 47.79 4.27
C SER A 372 38.32 46.99 3.79
N LYS A 373 38.12 45.80 4.36
CA LYS A 373 36.92 44.98 4.11
C LYS A 373 35.63 45.78 4.37
N GLN A 374 35.61 46.60 5.43
CA GLN A 374 34.44 47.41 5.77
C GLN A 374 34.17 48.48 4.70
N ALA A 375 35.21 49.17 4.23
CA ALA A 375 35.10 50.13 3.14
C ALA A 375 34.50 49.51 1.85
N ILE A 376 34.91 48.28 1.52
CA ILE A 376 34.37 47.54 0.36
C ILE A 376 32.88 47.23 0.54
N ILE A 377 32.49 46.73 1.72
CA ILE A 377 31.08 46.43 2.03
C ILE A 377 30.22 47.69 1.97
N ASP A 378 30.71 48.80 2.52
CA ASP A 378 29.96 50.06 2.57
C ASP A 378 29.86 50.70 1.19
N ALA A 379 30.91 50.66 0.37
CA ALA A 379 30.85 51.09 -1.02
C ALA A 379 29.85 50.24 -1.83
N ALA A 380 29.88 48.91 -1.67
CA ALA A 380 28.92 48.01 -2.32
C ALA A 380 27.49 48.30 -1.88
N LYS A 381 27.23 48.58 -0.59
CA LYS A 381 25.91 49.00 -0.12
C LYS A 381 25.49 50.35 -0.69
N ARG A 382 26.36 51.37 -0.64
CA ARG A 382 26.10 52.72 -1.20
C ARG A 382 25.72 52.66 -2.68
N LYS A 383 26.38 51.80 -3.45
CA LYS A 383 26.10 51.60 -4.89
C LYS A 383 25.05 50.52 -5.18
N LYS A 384 24.39 49.97 -4.15
CA LYS A 384 23.40 48.87 -4.25
C LYS A 384 23.94 47.56 -4.84
N LEU A 385 25.25 47.35 -4.86
CA LEU A 385 25.97 46.15 -5.34
C LEU A 385 26.30 45.13 -4.24
N HIS A 386 25.73 45.27 -3.03
CA HIS A 386 25.98 44.36 -1.90
C HIS A 386 25.72 42.87 -2.22
N TYR A 387 24.87 42.58 -3.21
CA TYR A 387 24.59 41.22 -3.69
C TYR A 387 25.80 40.57 -4.37
N PHE A 388 26.79 41.34 -4.85
CA PHE A 388 28.08 40.80 -5.32
C PHE A 388 28.80 40.02 -4.22
N LEU A 389 28.61 40.43 -2.96
CA LEU A 389 29.33 39.89 -1.80
C LEU A 389 28.59 38.74 -1.11
N LYS A 390 27.32 38.48 -1.44
CA LYS A 390 26.42 37.62 -0.65
C LYS A 390 26.92 36.18 -0.47
N HIS A 391 27.63 35.63 -1.46
CA HIS A 391 28.12 34.24 -1.43
C HIS A 391 29.57 34.06 -0.99
N ASP A 392 30.43 35.04 -1.25
CA ASP A 392 31.88 34.84 -1.15
C ASP A 392 32.58 36.14 -0.70
N ALA A 393 31.93 36.87 0.24
CA ALA A 393 32.35 38.19 0.70
C ALA A 393 33.84 38.26 1.04
N ASP A 394 34.35 37.32 1.84
CA ASP A 394 35.74 37.30 2.27
C ASP A 394 36.73 37.11 1.11
N LYS A 395 36.36 36.29 0.14
CA LYS A 395 37.20 36.00 -1.01
C LYS A 395 37.21 37.18 -1.98
N ILE A 396 36.05 37.76 -2.24
CA ILE A 396 35.89 38.94 -3.11
C ILE A 396 36.59 40.15 -2.47
N CYS A 397 36.36 40.42 -1.19
CA CYS A 397 37.01 41.53 -0.49
C CYS A 397 38.54 41.39 -0.50
N ARG A 398 39.07 40.18 -0.22
CA ARG A 398 40.52 39.92 -0.33
C ARG A 398 41.06 40.20 -1.74
N LYS A 399 40.36 39.75 -2.78
CA LYS A 399 40.76 40.01 -4.17
C LYS A 399 40.74 41.50 -4.53
N VAL A 400 39.75 42.25 -4.05
CA VAL A 400 39.67 43.71 -4.24
C VAL A 400 40.83 44.40 -3.53
N MET A 401 41.09 44.08 -2.25
CA MET A 401 42.20 44.70 -1.50
C MET A 401 43.56 44.42 -2.15
N ASN A 402 43.78 43.22 -2.70
CA ASN A 402 45.02 42.88 -3.40
C ASN A 402 45.24 43.65 -4.72
N ARG A 403 44.27 44.44 -5.19
CA ARG A 403 44.37 45.27 -6.39
C ARG A 403 44.74 46.74 -6.09
N PHE A 404 44.78 47.12 -4.82
CA PHE A 404 45.32 48.40 -4.31
C PHE A 404 46.73 48.18 -3.78
#